data_AF-A0A920ETC6-F1
#
_entry.id   AF-A0A920ETC6-F1
#
_cell.length_a   1.000
_cell.length_b   1.000
_cell.length_c   1.000
_cell.angle_alpha   90.00
_cell.angle_beta   90.00
_cell.angle_gamma   90.00
#
_symmetry.space_group_name_H-M   'P 1'
#
loop_
_entity.id
_entity.type
_entity.pdbx_description
1 polymer ?
#
loop_
_entity_poly.entity_id
_entity_poly.type
_entity_poly.pdbx_seq_one_letter_code
_entity_poly.pdbx_strand_id
1 'polypeptide(L)'
;MASCNRKLGYLWHLYVDTNVLNWFHSCSSNRPKVRFENTFRTVILYPYAMSFVVTGLVWQWILNPEFGLERIVRDLGWESFEFNPLYNSEIAIFGVLIAGLWQGSGLVMVLMLAGLRGIDQEIWKAARIDGIPTWKTYILIIIPMMRPVFITTLVIVTAGIVKVYDLIVAQTSGGPGISTEVPAKYVYDAMFTAQNLGQGFAASTMMLLTVVIVVIPWAILEFGGSKKSV
;
A
#
# COMPACT_ATOMS: atom_id res chain seq x y z
N MET A 1 23.11 -15.85 -5.28
CA MET A 1 21.72 -15.51 -4.93
C MET A 1 21.56 -14.42 -3.85
N ALA A 2 22.34 -14.40 -2.75
CA ALA A 2 22.23 -13.35 -1.72
C ALA A 2 22.64 -11.92 -2.17
N SER A 3 23.48 -11.79 -3.21
CA SER A 3 23.94 -10.50 -3.74
C SER A 3 22.91 -9.78 -4.62
N CYS A 4 22.11 -10.52 -5.40
CA CYS A 4 21.11 -9.92 -6.29
C CYS A 4 19.79 -9.59 -5.58
N ASN A 5 19.35 -10.44 -4.64
CA ASN A 5 18.15 -10.16 -3.85
C ASN A 5 18.33 -8.89 -2.99
N ARG A 6 19.58 -8.62 -2.59
CA ARG A 6 19.99 -7.33 -2.04
C ARG A 6 19.86 -6.21 -3.07
N LYS A 7 20.39 -6.35 -4.29
CA LYS A 7 20.36 -5.29 -5.33
C LYS A 7 18.95 -4.90 -5.81
N LEU A 8 17.99 -5.83 -5.91
CA LEU A 8 16.60 -5.48 -6.26
C LEU A 8 15.85 -4.86 -5.08
N GLY A 9 16.05 -5.37 -3.85
CA GLY A 9 15.57 -4.74 -2.63
C GLY A 9 16.17 -3.34 -2.43
N TYR A 10 17.44 -3.14 -2.79
CA TYR A 10 18.11 -1.85 -2.81
C TYR A 10 17.65 -0.97 -3.95
N LEU A 11 17.14 -1.48 -5.07
CA LEU A 11 16.55 -0.66 -6.13
C LEU A 11 15.13 -0.21 -5.76
N TRP A 12 14.36 -1.02 -5.03
CA TRP A 12 13.03 -0.64 -4.52
C TRP A 12 13.15 0.31 -3.30
N HIS A 13 14.05 0.00 -2.36
CA HIS A 13 14.46 0.94 -1.32
C HIS A 13 15.15 2.16 -1.91
N LEU A 14 16.00 2.08 -2.94
CA LEU A 14 16.47 3.28 -3.63
C LEU A 14 15.30 4.01 -4.28
N TYR A 15 14.34 3.37 -4.95
CA TYR A 15 13.32 4.16 -5.66
C TYR A 15 12.35 4.87 -4.70
N VAL A 16 12.01 4.24 -3.56
CA VAL A 16 11.15 4.84 -2.54
C VAL A 16 11.95 5.77 -1.63
N ASP A 17 13.10 5.32 -1.12
CA ASP A 17 13.97 6.13 -0.26
C ASP A 17 14.68 7.20 -1.08
N THR A 18 15.32 6.93 -2.22
CA THR A 18 15.98 7.99 -3.01
C THR A 18 15.03 9.03 -3.60
N ASN A 19 13.70 8.81 -3.68
CA ASN A 19 12.73 9.86 -4.04
C ASN A 19 12.18 10.60 -2.82
N VAL A 20 11.83 9.91 -1.74
CA VAL A 20 11.38 10.52 -0.47
C VAL A 20 12.53 11.25 0.22
N LEU A 21 13.70 10.63 0.27
CA LEU A 21 14.92 11.08 0.91
C LEU A 21 15.64 12.13 0.05
N ASN A 22 15.53 12.13 -1.30
CA ASN A 22 15.88 13.31 -2.11
C ASN A 22 14.92 14.48 -1.88
N TRP A 23 13.63 14.22 -1.67
CA TRP A 23 12.67 15.28 -1.35
C TRP A 23 12.92 15.86 0.05
N PHE A 24 13.21 15.02 1.04
CA PHE A 24 13.65 15.41 2.39
C PHE A 24 15.00 16.14 2.37
N HIS A 25 16.00 15.67 1.59
CA HIS A 25 17.26 16.40 1.38
C HIS A 25 17.04 17.75 0.67
N SER A 26 16.09 17.81 -0.25
CA SER A 26 15.71 19.04 -0.95
C SER A 26 14.93 20.02 -0.06
N CYS A 27 14.27 19.56 1.00
CA CYS A 27 13.70 20.41 2.05
C CYS A 27 14.77 20.89 3.06
N SER A 28 15.78 20.06 3.34
CA SER A 28 16.94 20.44 4.16
C SER A 28 17.80 21.52 3.51
N SER A 29 17.99 21.44 2.19
CA SER A 29 18.71 22.45 1.40
C SER A 29 17.76 23.57 0.98
N ASN A 30 17.89 24.74 1.58
CA ASN A 30 17.11 25.95 1.34
C ASN A 30 17.21 26.47 -0.13
N ARG A 31 16.67 25.74 -1.10
CA ARG A 31 16.60 26.13 -2.51
C ARG A 31 15.15 26.35 -2.95
N PRO A 32 14.87 27.44 -3.68
CA PRO A 32 13.52 27.74 -4.15
C PRO A 32 13.07 26.66 -5.15
N LYS A 33 11.86 26.14 -4.92
CA LYS A 33 11.01 25.37 -5.86
C LYS A 33 11.75 24.32 -6.69
N VAL A 34 11.65 23.06 -6.25
CA VAL A 34 12.11 21.89 -7.02
C VAL A 34 11.42 21.88 -8.38
N ARG A 35 12.16 22.18 -9.45
CA ARG A 35 11.66 22.37 -10.83
C ARG A 35 10.92 21.16 -11.41
N PHE A 36 11.10 19.98 -10.82
CA PHE A 36 10.48 18.71 -11.22
C PHE A 36 9.41 18.19 -10.24
N GLU A 37 9.01 18.96 -9.23
CA GLU A 37 8.05 18.53 -8.22
C GLU A 37 6.72 18.06 -8.84
N ASN A 38 6.23 18.75 -9.86
CA ASN A 38 5.01 18.37 -10.57
C ASN A 38 5.17 17.06 -11.33
N THR A 39 6.31 16.83 -11.99
CA THR A 39 6.56 15.59 -12.74
C THR A 39 6.61 14.38 -11.80
N PHE A 40 7.32 14.49 -10.67
CA PHE A 40 7.37 13.43 -9.67
C PHE A 40 6.01 13.13 -9.05
N ARG A 41 5.21 14.16 -8.73
CA ARG A 41 3.82 13.96 -8.26
C ARG A 41 3.00 13.20 -9.29
N THR A 42 3.13 13.54 -10.58
CA THR A 42 2.33 12.92 -11.65
C THR A 42 2.68 11.43 -11.84
N VAL A 43 3.97 11.09 -11.80
CA VAL A 43 4.44 9.69 -11.92
C VAL A 43 4.01 8.86 -10.70
N ILE A 44 4.05 9.43 -9.49
CA ILE A 44 3.67 8.74 -8.25
C ILE A 44 2.15 8.63 -8.09
N LEU A 45 1.38 9.56 -8.66
CA LEU A 45 -0.08 9.51 -8.70
C LEU A 45 -0.61 8.52 -9.75
N TYR A 46 0.21 8.17 -10.75
CA TYR A 46 -0.21 7.31 -11.85
C TYR A 46 -0.73 5.92 -11.40
N PRO A 47 -0.06 5.19 -10.50
CA PRO A 47 -0.57 3.91 -9.98
C PRO A 47 -1.92 4.06 -9.28
N TYR A 48 -2.11 5.15 -8.52
CA TYR A 48 -3.36 5.39 -7.80
C TYR A 48 -4.52 5.73 -8.74
N ALA A 49 -4.24 6.32 -9.90
CA ALA A 49 -5.25 6.61 -10.92
C ALA A 49 -5.74 5.35 -11.66
N MET A 50 -5.03 4.23 -11.57
CA MET A 50 -5.45 2.97 -12.19
C MET A 50 -6.47 2.22 -11.33
N SER A 51 -7.35 1.46 -11.98
CA SER A 51 -8.29 0.58 -11.28
C SER A 51 -7.54 -0.62 -10.67
N PHE A 52 -8.11 -1.19 -9.61
CA PHE A 52 -7.55 -2.39 -8.96
C PHE A 52 -7.46 -3.57 -9.94
N VAL A 53 -8.46 -3.72 -10.83
CA VAL A 53 -8.48 -4.77 -11.85
C VAL A 53 -7.35 -4.61 -12.86
N VAL A 54 -7.14 -3.40 -13.39
CA VAL A 54 -6.05 -3.13 -14.36
C VAL A 54 -4.70 -3.36 -13.70
N THR A 55 -4.54 -2.91 -12.45
CA THR A 55 -3.31 -3.13 -11.68
C THR A 55 -3.03 -4.62 -11.49
N GLY A 56 -4.05 -5.41 -11.11
CA GLY A 56 -3.93 -6.86 -10.96
C GLY A 56 -3.51 -7.54 -12.26
N LEU A 57 -4.10 -7.15 -13.40
CA LEU A 57 -3.75 -7.71 -14.71
C LEU A 57 -2.31 -7.38 -15.14
N VAL A 58 -1.87 -6.13 -14.93
CA VAL A 58 -0.49 -5.71 -15.23
C VAL A 58 0.50 -6.51 -14.39
N TRP A 59 0.23 -6.68 -13.09
CA TRP A 59 1.09 -7.48 -12.22
C TRP A 59 1.03 -8.98 -12.52
N GLN A 60 -0.11 -9.49 -12.99
CA GLN A 60 -0.22 -10.87 -13.48
C GLN A 60 0.72 -11.11 -14.67
N TRP A 61 0.81 -10.16 -15.61
CA TRP A 61 1.74 -10.25 -16.74
C TRP A 61 3.20 -10.11 -16.32
N ILE A 62 3.49 -9.15 -15.43
CA ILE A 62 4.85 -8.94 -14.91
C ILE A 62 5.35 -10.17 -14.15
N LEU A 63 4.49 -10.83 -13.36
CA LEU A 63 4.85 -11.99 -12.55
C LEU A 63 4.70 -13.32 -13.30
N ASN A 64 4.42 -13.29 -14.60
CA ASN A 64 4.31 -14.50 -15.40
C ASN A 64 5.70 -15.13 -15.65
N PRO A 65 5.90 -16.44 -15.42
CA PRO A 65 7.17 -17.12 -15.69
C PRO A 65 7.64 -17.06 -17.14
N GLU A 66 6.71 -17.13 -18.10
CA GLU A 66 7.02 -17.37 -19.52
C GLU A 66 7.47 -16.11 -20.26
N PHE A 67 6.99 -14.94 -19.83
CA PHE A 67 7.28 -13.66 -20.50
C PHE A 67 7.48 -12.48 -19.55
N GLY A 68 7.34 -12.70 -18.24
CA GLY A 68 7.49 -11.66 -17.24
C GLY A 68 8.92 -11.53 -16.71
N LEU A 69 9.00 -11.15 -15.44
CA LEU A 69 10.25 -10.82 -14.74
C LEU A 69 11.22 -12.01 -14.68
N GLU A 70 10.71 -13.23 -14.52
CA GLU A 70 11.53 -14.44 -14.47
C GLU A 70 12.31 -14.64 -15.77
N ARG A 71 11.65 -14.49 -16.92
CA ARG A 71 12.31 -14.61 -18.24
C ARG A 71 13.38 -13.55 -18.44
N ILE A 72 13.12 -12.30 -18.09
CA ILE A 72 14.12 -11.22 -18.20
C ILE A 72 15.36 -11.57 -17.38
N VAL A 73 15.18 -12.11 -16.17
CA VAL A 73 16.29 -12.50 -15.29
C VAL A 73 17.04 -13.72 -15.83
N ARG A 74 16.34 -14.68 -16.45
CA ARG A 74 16.96 -15.84 -17.11
C ARG A 74 17.74 -15.43 -18.35
N ASP A 75 17.18 -14.56 -19.19
CA ASP A 75 17.84 -14.01 -20.38
C ASP A 75 19.10 -13.19 -20.02
N LEU A 76 19.17 -12.64 -18.81
CA LEU A 76 20.34 -11.94 -18.27
C LEU A 76 21.44 -12.89 -17.71
N GLY A 77 21.26 -14.21 -17.82
CA GLY A 77 22.29 -15.21 -17.51
C GLY A 77 22.10 -15.99 -16.20
N TRP A 78 20.94 -15.89 -15.56
CA TRP A 78 20.58 -16.74 -14.41
C TRP A 78 19.48 -17.74 -14.75
N GLU A 79 19.84 -18.76 -15.53
CA GLU A 79 18.92 -19.81 -15.99
C GLU A 79 18.25 -20.59 -14.86
N SER A 80 18.88 -20.68 -13.68
CA SER A 80 18.34 -21.40 -12.50
C SER A 80 17.50 -20.53 -11.55
N PHE A 81 17.22 -19.28 -11.91
CA PHE A 81 16.34 -18.44 -11.08
C PHE A 81 14.88 -18.87 -11.29
N GLU A 82 14.21 -19.21 -10.19
CA GLU A 82 12.77 -19.48 -10.13
C GLU A 82 12.12 -18.45 -9.23
N PHE A 83 11.18 -17.69 -9.78
CA PHE A 83 10.39 -16.70 -9.09
C PHE A 83 8.97 -16.74 -9.64
N ASN A 84 8.21 -17.70 -9.11
CA ASN A 84 6.86 -18.01 -9.55
C ASN A 84 5.80 -17.78 -8.46
N PRO A 85 5.52 -16.52 -8.06
CA PRO A 85 4.48 -16.21 -7.08
C PRO A 85 3.11 -16.72 -7.51
N LEU A 86 2.79 -16.75 -8.81
CA LEU A 86 1.48 -17.20 -9.30
C LEU A 86 1.23 -18.71 -9.10
N TYR A 87 2.29 -19.51 -9.11
CA TYR A 87 2.21 -20.97 -9.07
C TYR A 87 2.62 -21.56 -7.72
N ASN A 88 3.34 -20.79 -6.88
CA ASN A 88 3.74 -21.21 -5.55
C ASN A 88 2.83 -20.60 -4.46
N SER A 89 2.10 -21.46 -3.76
CA SER A 89 1.17 -21.11 -2.67
C SER A 89 1.84 -20.31 -1.54
N GLU A 90 3.12 -20.56 -1.24
CA GLU A 90 3.85 -19.85 -0.18
C GLU A 90 4.17 -18.41 -0.55
N ILE A 91 4.33 -18.12 -1.85
CA ILE A 91 4.83 -16.82 -2.35
C ILE A 91 3.71 -16.00 -3.01
N ALA A 92 2.56 -16.60 -3.34
CA ALA A 92 1.44 -15.96 -4.01
C ALA A 92 0.92 -14.71 -3.30
N ILE A 93 0.82 -14.76 -1.97
CA ILE A 93 0.35 -13.62 -1.18
C ILE A 93 1.30 -12.42 -1.28
N PHE A 94 2.61 -12.64 -1.40
CA PHE A 94 3.58 -11.56 -1.59
C PHE A 94 3.44 -10.90 -2.97
N GLY A 95 3.09 -11.67 -4.00
CA GLY A 95 2.81 -11.13 -5.33
C GLY A 95 1.64 -10.13 -5.32
N VAL A 96 0.56 -10.47 -4.63
CA VAL A 96 -0.60 -9.58 -4.45
C VAL A 96 -0.25 -8.38 -3.56
N LEU A 97 0.51 -8.62 -2.48
CA LEU A 97 0.91 -7.57 -1.53
C LEU A 97 1.78 -6.50 -2.21
N ILE A 98 2.73 -6.90 -3.05
CA ILE A 98 3.58 -5.95 -3.80
C ILE A 98 2.72 -5.10 -4.75
N ALA A 99 1.78 -5.71 -5.47
CA ALA A 99 0.88 -4.98 -6.36
C ALA A 99 0.01 -3.96 -5.59
N GLY A 100 -0.54 -4.38 -4.45
CA GLY A 100 -1.35 -3.54 -3.57
C GLY A 100 -0.55 -2.39 -2.94
N LEU A 101 0.66 -2.66 -2.46
CA LEU A 101 1.57 -1.63 -1.93
C LEU A 101 1.98 -0.64 -3.01
N TRP A 102 2.26 -1.12 -4.22
CA TRP A 102 2.60 -0.26 -5.35
C TRP A 102 1.46 0.71 -5.67
N GLN A 103 0.22 0.22 -5.74
CA GLN A 103 -0.96 1.07 -5.97
C GLN A 103 -1.24 2.02 -4.79
N GLY A 104 -1.15 1.52 -3.55
CA GLY A 104 -1.45 2.29 -2.34
C GLY A 104 -0.40 3.34 -1.99
N SER A 105 0.85 3.14 -2.41
CA SER A 105 1.97 4.06 -2.15
C SER A 105 1.70 5.48 -2.64
N GLY A 106 1.03 5.63 -3.78
CA GLY A 106 0.70 6.93 -4.37
C GLY A 106 -0.20 7.78 -3.47
N LEU A 107 -1.24 7.17 -2.90
CA LEU A 107 -2.16 7.85 -1.99
C LEU A 107 -1.47 8.22 -0.67
N VAL A 108 -0.73 7.28 -0.07
CA VAL A 108 -0.02 7.52 1.19
C VAL A 108 0.99 8.66 1.04
N MET A 109 1.75 8.67 -0.05
CA MET A 109 2.70 9.73 -0.35
C MET A 109 2.01 11.10 -0.41
N VAL A 110 0.91 11.20 -1.16
CA VAL A 110 0.21 12.48 -1.36
C VAL A 110 -0.34 13.02 -0.04
N LEU A 111 -0.91 12.16 0.80
CA LEU A 111 -1.41 12.53 2.11
C LEU A 111 -0.29 12.99 3.05
N MET A 112 0.83 12.26 3.08
CA MET A 112 1.99 12.64 3.89
C MET A 112 2.59 13.97 3.42
N LEU A 113 2.71 14.19 2.12
CA LEU A 113 3.18 15.45 1.53
C LEU A 113 2.24 16.62 1.81
N ALA A 114 0.92 16.39 1.78
CA ALA A 114 -0.07 17.40 2.17
C ALA A 114 0.08 17.77 3.65
N GLY A 115 0.27 16.78 4.52
CA GLY A 115 0.56 16.97 5.94
C GLY A 115 1.82 17.79 6.20
N LEU A 116 2.93 17.45 5.53
CA LEU A 116 4.20 18.16 5.63
C LEU A 116 4.10 19.62 5.16
N ARG A 117 3.32 19.89 4.11
CA ARG A 117 3.07 21.27 3.63
C ARG A 117 2.19 22.09 4.57
N GLY A 118 1.42 21.44 5.44
CA GLY A 118 0.62 22.12 6.46
C GLY A 118 1.45 22.67 7.63
N ILE A 119 2.72 22.30 7.75
CA ILE A 119 3.61 22.77 8.82
C ILE A 119 4.19 24.13 8.46
N ASP A 120 4.02 25.11 9.34
CA ASP A 120 4.54 26.47 9.15
C ASP A 120 6.07 26.49 9.00
N GLN A 121 6.57 27.31 8.07
CA GLN A 121 7.99 27.57 7.91
C GLN A 121 8.62 28.23 9.13
N GLU A 122 7.85 28.90 9.99
CA GLU A 122 8.36 29.47 11.24
C GLU A 122 8.93 28.42 12.20
N ILE A 123 8.33 27.22 12.24
CA ILE A 123 8.81 26.11 13.09
C ILE A 123 10.19 25.63 12.62
N TRP A 124 10.42 25.61 11.30
CA TRP A 124 11.71 25.28 10.72
C TRP A 124 12.79 26.34 11.02
N LYS A 125 12.40 27.62 11.05
CA LYS A 125 13.30 28.72 11.40
C LYS A 125 13.66 28.68 12.89
N ALA A 126 12.67 28.47 13.76
CA ALA A 126 12.87 28.36 15.21
C ALA A 126 13.83 27.21 15.55
N ALA A 127 13.61 26.01 15.00
CA ALA A 127 14.49 24.86 15.23
C ALA A 127 15.94 25.10 14.78
N ARG A 128 16.15 25.95 13.75
CA ARG A 128 17.48 26.33 13.29
C ARG A 128 18.14 27.37 14.20
N ILE A 129 17.38 28.29 14.77
CA ILE A 129 17.85 29.26 15.77
C ILE A 129 18.29 28.52 17.04
N ASP A 130 17.56 27.48 17.44
CA ASP A 130 17.88 26.64 18.60
C ASP A 130 19.06 25.66 18.36
N GLY A 131 19.67 25.69 17.17
CA GLY A 131 20.82 24.83 16.83
C GLY A 131 20.50 23.34 16.76
N ILE A 132 19.21 22.96 16.67
CA ILE A 132 18.80 21.56 16.63
C ILE A 132 19.15 20.96 15.27
N PRO A 133 19.86 19.81 15.21
CA PRO A 133 20.19 19.19 13.94
C PRO A 133 18.94 18.68 13.23
N THR A 134 18.91 18.77 11.90
CA THR A 134 17.70 18.55 11.08
C THR A 134 17.04 17.18 11.32
N TRP A 135 17.82 16.11 11.53
CA TRP A 135 17.28 14.78 11.82
C TRP A 135 16.51 14.74 13.16
N LYS A 136 16.98 15.46 14.18
CA LYS A 136 16.27 15.61 15.45
C LYS A 136 14.99 16.41 15.27
N THR A 137 15.02 17.47 14.47
CA THR A 137 13.83 18.26 14.11
C THR A 137 12.75 17.36 13.48
N TYR A 138 13.13 16.49 12.54
CA TYR A 138 12.18 15.56 11.92
C TYR A 138 11.54 14.61 12.94
N ILE A 139 12.35 13.96 13.78
CA ILE A 139 11.85 12.92 14.69
C ILE A 139 11.10 13.50 15.90
N LEU A 140 11.61 14.58 16.49
CA LEU A 140 11.10 15.13 17.75
C LEU A 140 10.00 16.18 17.57
N ILE A 141 9.95 16.85 16.41
CA ILE A 141 9.01 17.96 16.18
C ILE A 141 8.03 17.57 15.07
N ILE A 142 8.53 17.23 13.88
CA ILE A 142 7.69 17.01 12.70
C ILE A 142 6.84 15.75 12.80
N ILE A 143 7.41 14.60 13.18
CA ILE A 143 6.66 13.33 13.30
C ILE A 143 5.50 13.45 14.32
N PRO A 144 5.70 14.00 15.54
CA PRO A 144 4.61 14.23 16.48
C PRO A 144 3.52 15.16 15.95
N MET A 145 3.90 16.24 15.25
CA MET A 145 2.94 17.16 14.63
C MET A 145 2.14 16.52 13.48
N MET A 146 2.73 15.54 12.80
CA MET A 146 2.10 14.79 11.70
C MET A 146 1.17 13.66 12.18
N ARG A 147 1.08 13.37 13.47
CA ARG A 147 0.19 12.33 14.04
C ARG A 147 -1.24 12.33 13.46
N PRO A 148 -1.97 13.47 13.37
CA PRO A 148 -3.31 13.48 12.78
C PRO A 148 -3.31 13.03 11.32
N VAL A 149 -2.26 13.33 10.55
CA VAL A 149 -2.11 12.91 9.14
C VAL A 149 -1.85 11.41 9.04
N PHE A 150 -1.06 10.84 9.95
CA PHE A 150 -0.87 9.39 10.03
C PHE A 150 -2.17 8.66 10.33
N ILE A 151 -2.96 9.16 11.29
CA ILE A 151 -4.24 8.54 11.66
C ILE A 151 -5.21 8.60 10.48
N THR A 152 -5.38 9.76 9.83
CA THR A 152 -6.29 9.86 8.67
C THR A 152 -5.85 8.99 7.51
N THR A 153 -4.55 8.94 7.22
CA THR A 153 -4.00 8.06 6.17
C THR A 153 -4.24 6.59 6.48
N LEU A 154 -4.00 6.17 7.73
CA LEU A 154 -4.25 4.79 8.16
C LEU A 154 -5.72 4.42 8.01
N VAL A 155 -6.65 5.31 8.40
CA VAL A 155 -8.09 5.08 8.26
C VAL A 155 -8.48 4.93 6.78
N ILE A 156 -7.97 5.79 5.90
CA ILE A 156 -8.24 5.73 4.46
C ILE A 156 -7.69 4.44 3.85
N VAL A 157 -6.45 4.04 4.18
CA VAL A 157 -5.84 2.80 3.69
C VAL A 157 -6.59 1.57 4.21
N THR A 158 -6.99 1.58 5.48
CA THR A 158 -7.76 0.48 6.08
C THR A 158 -9.13 0.33 5.42
N ALA A 159 -9.80 1.45 5.12
CA ALA A 159 -11.03 1.42 4.33
C ALA A 159 -10.81 0.87 2.91
N GLY A 160 -9.60 1.02 2.36
CA GLY A 160 -9.18 0.45 1.08
C GLY A 160 -9.06 -1.07 1.05
N ILE A 161 -8.96 -1.75 2.21
CA ILE A 161 -8.81 -3.22 2.28
C ILE A 161 -9.97 -3.94 1.60
N VAL A 162 -11.19 -3.38 1.67
CA VAL A 162 -12.38 -3.94 1.01
C VAL A 162 -12.17 -4.08 -0.51
N LYS A 163 -11.38 -3.18 -1.12
CA LYS A 163 -11.11 -3.17 -2.56
C LYS A 163 -10.02 -4.15 -2.98
N VAL A 164 -9.32 -4.77 -2.03
CA VAL A 164 -8.27 -5.77 -2.32
C VAL A 164 -8.87 -7.01 -3.01
N TYR A 165 -10.16 -7.27 -2.83
CA TYR A 165 -10.89 -8.30 -3.58
C TYR A 165 -10.69 -8.17 -5.09
N ASP A 166 -10.90 -6.97 -5.65
CA ASP A 166 -10.79 -6.73 -7.10
C ASP A 166 -9.37 -7.02 -7.61
N LEU A 167 -8.35 -6.70 -6.80
CA LEU A 167 -6.95 -6.96 -7.13
C LEU A 167 -6.65 -8.46 -7.13
N ILE A 168 -7.11 -9.19 -6.11
CA ILE A 168 -6.91 -10.64 -5.97
C ILE A 168 -7.57 -11.38 -7.14
N VAL A 169 -8.82 -11.05 -7.44
CA VAL A 169 -9.57 -11.73 -8.52
C VAL A 169 -8.88 -11.52 -9.86
N ALA A 170 -8.41 -10.30 -10.14
CA ALA A 170 -7.72 -9.97 -11.39
C ALA A 170 -6.31 -10.58 -11.50
N GLN A 171 -5.58 -10.71 -10.40
CA GLN A 171 -4.18 -11.16 -10.43
C GLN A 171 -4.02 -12.68 -10.31
N THR A 172 -4.74 -13.32 -9.38
CA THR A 172 -4.58 -14.75 -9.05
C THR A 172 -5.88 -15.53 -9.09
N SER A 173 -7.03 -14.86 -9.14
CA SER A 173 -8.36 -15.48 -8.98
C SER A 173 -8.49 -16.32 -7.70
N GLY A 174 -7.71 -15.99 -6.66
CA GLY A 174 -7.67 -16.70 -5.37
C GLY A 174 -6.69 -17.88 -5.29
N GLY A 175 -5.96 -18.18 -6.36
CA GLY A 175 -4.99 -19.29 -6.42
C GLY A 175 -3.58 -18.96 -5.91
N PRO A 176 -2.65 -19.94 -5.95
CA PRO A 176 -2.84 -21.35 -6.35
C PRO A 176 -3.44 -22.19 -5.21
N GLY A 177 -4.64 -22.73 -5.41
CA GLY A 177 -5.44 -23.32 -4.32
C GLY A 177 -6.28 -22.27 -3.61
N ILE A 178 -6.16 -22.17 -2.27
CA ILE A 178 -6.87 -21.18 -1.42
C ILE A 178 -5.95 -20.11 -0.81
N SER A 179 -4.70 -20.02 -1.29
CA SER A 179 -3.63 -19.25 -0.64
C SER A 179 -3.84 -17.74 -0.68
N THR A 180 -4.57 -17.25 -1.67
CA THR A 180 -4.93 -15.82 -1.79
C THR A 180 -6.45 -15.63 -1.69
N GLU A 181 -7.17 -16.61 -1.16
CA GLU A 181 -8.61 -16.55 -1.05
C GLU A 181 -9.08 -15.54 0.01
N VAL A 182 -10.06 -14.73 -0.37
CA VAL A 182 -10.73 -13.80 0.53
C VAL A 182 -12.21 -14.18 0.69
N PRO A 183 -12.84 -13.91 1.84
CA PRO A 183 -14.22 -14.33 2.09
C PRO A 183 -15.22 -13.85 1.02
N ALA A 184 -15.01 -12.64 0.48
CA ALA A 184 -15.84 -12.10 -0.59
C ALA A 184 -15.78 -12.94 -1.88
N LYS A 185 -14.61 -13.50 -2.20
CA LYS A 185 -14.40 -14.40 -3.35
C LYS A 185 -15.12 -15.73 -3.13
N TYR A 186 -15.04 -16.29 -1.92
CA TYR A 186 -15.76 -17.52 -1.59
C TYR A 186 -17.28 -17.38 -1.81
N VAL A 187 -17.88 -16.26 -1.38
CA VAL A 187 -19.31 -15.98 -1.62
C VAL A 187 -19.61 -15.91 -3.10
N TYR A 188 -18.78 -15.18 -3.87
CA TYR A 188 -18.95 -15.04 -5.31
C TYR A 188 -18.92 -16.41 -6.02
N ASP A 189 -17.92 -17.23 -5.71
CA ASP A 189 -17.78 -18.57 -6.29
C ASP A 189 -18.93 -19.49 -5.91
N ALA A 190 -19.38 -19.46 -4.65
CA ALA A 190 -20.52 -20.27 -4.20
C ALA A 190 -21.82 -19.90 -4.94
N MET A 191 -22.07 -18.61 -5.17
CA MET A 191 -23.31 -18.14 -5.80
C MET A 191 -23.30 -18.27 -7.32
N PHE A 192 -22.20 -17.89 -7.99
CA PHE A 192 -22.17 -17.75 -9.45
C PHE A 192 -21.45 -18.90 -10.15
N THR A 193 -20.37 -19.43 -9.56
CA THR A 193 -19.58 -20.51 -10.17
C THR A 193 -20.17 -21.88 -9.84
N ALA A 194 -20.46 -22.14 -8.57
CA ALA A 194 -21.03 -23.40 -8.09
C ALA A 194 -22.57 -23.45 -8.17
N GLN A 195 -23.22 -22.30 -8.46
CA GLN A 195 -24.68 -22.13 -8.47
C GLN A 195 -25.39 -22.61 -7.19
N ASN A 196 -24.67 -22.67 -6.06
CA ASN A 196 -25.19 -23.11 -4.78
C ASN A 196 -25.60 -21.90 -3.94
N LEU A 197 -26.78 -21.36 -4.27
CA LEU A 197 -27.33 -20.17 -3.61
C LEU A 197 -27.47 -20.35 -2.09
N GLY A 198 -27.78 -21.57 -1.62
CA GLY A 198 -27.93 -21.86 -0.20
C GLY A 198 -26.61 -21.64 0.58
N GLN A 199 -25.51 -22.16 0.07
CA GLN A 199 -24.19 -21.92 0.65
C GLN A 199 -23.75 -20.45 0.51
N GLY A 200 -24.03 -19.82 -0.63
CA GLY A 200 -23.71 -18.41 -0.86
C GLY A 200 -24.42 -17.47 0.13
N PHE A 201 -25.70 -17.68 0.41
CA PHE A 201 -26.45 -16.91 1.40
C PHE A 201 -25.95 -17.17 2.83
N ALA A 202 -25.63 -18.41 3.19
CA ALA A 202 -25.06 -18.74 4.49
C ALA A 202 -23.71 -18.04 4.71
N ALA A 203 -22.81 -18.10 3.72
CA ALA A 203 -21.50 -17.46 3.77
C ALA A 203 -21.61 -15.92 3.84
N SER A 204 -22.50 -15.31 3.05
CA SER A 204 -22.77 -13.87 3.09
C SER A 204 -23.27 -13.42 4.47
N THR A 205 -24.15 -14.21 5.08
CA THR A 205 -24.69 -13.92 6.42
C THR A 205 -23.60 -14.02 7.48
N MET A 206 -22.72 -15.03 7.41
CA MET A 206 -21.59 -15.18 8.33
C MET A 206 -20.57 -14.04 8.22
N MET A 207 -20.28 -13.58 6.99
CA MET A 207 -19.46 -12.39 6.76
C MET A 207 -20.08 -11.15 7.39
N LEU A 208 -21.38 -10.93 7.17
CA LEU A 208 -22.11 -9.79 7.74
C LEU A 208 -22.05 -9.81 9.27
N LEU A 209 -22.30 -10.97 9.89
CA LEU A 209 -22.24 -11.13 11.35
C LEU A 209 -20.86 -10.78 11.91
N THR A 210 -19.80 -11.18 11.23
CA THR A 210 -18.41 -10.89 11.66
C THR A 210 -18.16 -9.38 11.63
N VAL A 211 -18.57 -8.68 10.57
CA VAL A 211 -18.44 -7.22 10.48
C VAL A 211 -19.26 -6.53 11.56
N VAL A 212 -20.49 -6.96 11.80
CA VAL A 212 -21.38 -6.42 12.84
C VAL A 212 -20.77 -6.56 14.23
N ILE A 213 -20.19 -7.72 14.55
CA ILE A 213 -19.53 -7.99 15.84
C ILE A 213 -18.32 -7.08 16.06
N VAL A 214 -17.59 -6.69 15.01
CA VAL A 214 -16.43 -5.78 15.13
C VAL A 214 -16.87 -4.30 15.16
N VAL A 215 -17.78 -3.90 14.27
CA VAL A 215 -18.14 -2.50 14.06
C VAL A 215 -19.08 -1.98 15.15
N ILE A 216 -20.03 -2.77 15.64
CA ILE A 216 -20.98 -2.31 16.68
C ILE A 216 -20.26 -1.93 17.98
N PRO A 217 -19.39 -2.76 18.57
CA PRO A 217 -18.68 -2.38 19.79
C PRO A 217 -17.79 -1.15 19.59
N TRP A 218 -17.09 -1.06 18.45
CA TRP A 218 -16.28 0.10 18.11
C TRP A 218 -17.12 1.39 18.02
N ALA A 219 -18.26 1.34 17.32
CA ALA A 219 -19.16 2.48 17.19
C ALA A 219 -19.76 2.92 18.54
N ILE A 220 -20.10 1.97 19.42
CA ILE A 220 -20.61 2.29 20.76
C ILE A 220 -19.53 2.96 21.62
N LEU A 221 -18.27 2.53 21.53
CA LEU A 221 -17.18 3.13 22.30
C LEU A 221 -16.86 4.56 21.83
N GLU A 222 -16.85 4.80 20.52
CA GLU A 222 -16.53 6.11 19.95
C GLU A 222 -17.68 7.12 20.16
N PHE A 223 -18.93 6.73 19.90
CA PHE A 223 -20.08 7.65 20.01
C PHE A 223 -20.74 7.65 21.40
N GLY A 224 -20.51 6.62 22.23
CA GLY A 224 -21.06 6.50 23.59
C GLY A 224 -20.28 7.28 24.65
N GLY A 225 -19.06 7.73 24.36
CA GLY A 225 -18.21 8.49 25.29
C GLY A 225 -18.62 9.96 25.50
N SER A 226 -19.47 10.53 24.63
CA SER A 226 -19.85 11.96 24.68
C SER A 226 -21.06 12.26 25.58
N LYS A 227 -21.14 11.64 26.76
CA LYS A 227 -22.11 12.02 27.81
C LYS A 227 -21.53 11.77 29.20
N LYS A 228 -20.63 12.64 29.69
CA LYS A 228 -20.43 12.94 31.13
C LYS A 228 -19.37 14.04 31.34
N SER A 229 -19.80 15.29 31.28
CA SER A 229 -19.25 16.40 32.08
C SER A 229 -20.14 17.64 31.90
N VAL A 230 -21.18 17.73 32.72
CA VAL A 230 -21.80 19.00 33.13
C VAL A 230 -21.50 19.15 34.61
#